data_AF-A0A5B8EK61-F1
#
_entry.id   AF-A0A5B8EK61-F1
#
_cell.length_a   1.000
_cell.length_b   1.000
_cell.length_c   1.000
_cell.angle_alpha   90.00
_cell.angle_beta   90.00
_cell.angle_gamma   90.00
#
_symmetry.space_group_name_H-M   'P 1'
#
loop_
_entity.id
_entity.type
_entity.pdbx_description
1 polymer ?
#
loop_
_entity_poly.entity_id
_entity_poly.type
_entity_poly.pdbx_seq_one_letter_code
_entity_poly.pdbx_strand_id
1 'polypeptide(L)'
;MSGFRNFLFRGNLVDLAVAVIIGTAFGAVVTTFTNWLTAQMPDSTSEYFSNVENSFGAFLNAVVSFVILAAVVYFLVVTPYVKAKERFFPSPPAGTPEDIELLRQIRDSLAGGAHKA
;
A
#
# COMPACT_ATOMS: atom_id res chain seq x y z
N MET A 1 -23.28 -9.84 20.81
CA MET A 1 -21.88 -9.37 20.83
C MET A 1 -20.84 -10.42 20.40
N SER A 2 -21.10 -11.73 20.53
CA SER A 2 -20.18 -12.80 20.07
C SER A 2 -20.04 -12.88 18.54
N GLY A 3 -21.13 -12.67 17.78
CA GLY A 3 -21.12 -12.72 16.31
C GLY A 3 -20.27 -11.64 15.64
N PHE A 4 -20.28 -10.41 16.17
CA PHE A 4 -19.46 -9.30 15.66
C PHE A 4 -17.97 -9.52 15.92
N ARG A 5 -17.63 -10.05 17.09
CA ARG A 5 -16.25 -10.45 17.43
C ARG A 5 -15.73 -11.56 16.51
N ASN A 6 -16.55 -12.59 16.23
CA ASN A 6 -16.21 -13.66 15.27
C ASN A 6 -16.15 -13.18 13.81
N PHE A 7 -16.79 -12.05 13.48
CA PHE A 7 -16.63 -11.40 12.19
C PHE A 7 -15.28 -10.69 12.11
N LEU A 8 -14.94 -9.84 13.08
CA LEU A 8 -13.64 -9.15 13.12
C LEU A 8 -12.45 -10.12 13.13
N PHE A 9 -12.55 -11.24 13.86
CA PHE A 9 -11.50 -12.26 13.90
C PHE A 9 -11.44 -13.19 12.69
N ARG A 10 -12.19 -12.91 11.61
CA ARG A 10 -12.14 -13.68 10.35
C ARG A 10 -10.85 -13.40 9.53
N GLY A 11 -9.75 -13.10 10.21
CA GLY A 11 -8.37 -13.00 9.70
C GLY A 11 -8.05 -11.71 8.92
N ASN A 12 -8.90 -11.32 7.97
CA ASN A 12 -8.56 -10.28 7.00
C ASN A 12 -9.15 -8.88 7.32
N LEU A 13 -10.18 -8.80 8.16
CA LEU A 13 -10.96 -7.56 8.32
C LEU A 13 -10.27 -6.50 9.18
N VAL A 14 -9.54 -6.93 10.22
CA VAL A 14 -8.83 -5.98 11.10
C VAL A 14 -7.68 -5.33 10.35
N ASP A 15 -6.91 -6.10 9.59
CA ASP A 15 -5.80 -5.58 8.79
C ASP A 15 -6.31 -4.62 7.69
N LEU A 16 -7.38 -5.02 6.99
CA LEU A 16 -8.02 -4.16 6.00
C LEU A 16 -8.57 -2.86 6.62
N ALA A 17 -9.20 -2.93 7.79
CA ALA A 17 -9.69 -1.75 8.48
C ALA A 17 -8.55 -0.81 8.89
N VAL A 18 -7.45 -1.36 9.42
CA VAL A 18 -6.27 -0.57 9.79
C VAL A 18 -5.65 0.08 8.56
N ALA A 19 -5.51 -0.65 7.45
CA ALA A 19 -4.97 -0.11 6.19
C ALA A 19 -5.80 1.08 5.67
N VAL A 20 -7.13 0.98 5.68
CA VAL A 20 -8.02 2.07 5.24
C VAL A 20 -7.91 3.29 6.16
N ILE A 21 -7.88 3.09 7.47
CA ILE A 21 -7.79 4.19 8.44
C ILE A 21 -6.44 4.92 8.30
N ILE A 22 -5.34 4.18 8.19
CA ILE A 22 -4.00 4.78 8.02
C ILE A 22 -3.92 5.50 6.66
N GLY A 23 -4.42 4.89 5.59
CA GLY A 23 -4.38 5.48 4.25
C GLY A 23 -5.13 6.82 4.18
N THR A 24 -6.33 6.86 4.75
CA THR A 24 -7.16 8.08 4.78
C THR A 24 -6.58 9.17 5.68
N ALA A 25 -6.12 8.81 6.88
CA ALA A 25 -5.48 9.76 7.80
C ALA A 25 -4.19 10.34 7.21
N PHE A 26 -3.35 9.50 6.58
CA PHE A 26 -2.12 9.94 5.94
C PHE A 26 -2.39 10.88 4.76
N GLY A 27 -3.37 10.55 3.91
CA GLY A 27 -3.79 11.41 2.80
C GLY A 27 -4.23 12.81 3.27
N ALA A 28 -4.94 12.90 4.39
CA ALA A 28 -5.35 14.17 4.98
C ALA A 28 -4.15 15.02 5.45
N VAL A 29 -3.13 14.40 6.05
CA VAL A 29 -1.91 15.09 6.48
C VAL A 29 -1.16 15.67 5.27
N VAL A 30 -0.99 14.88 4.21
CA VAL A 30 -0.25 15.34 3.03
C VAL A 30 -1.02 16.39 2.23
N THR A 31 -2.35 16.27 2.17
CA THR A 31 -3.22 17.29 1.54
C THR A 31 -3.10 18.61 2.30
N THR A 32 -3.18 18.57 3.63
CA THR A 32 -3.02 19.77 4.48
C THR A 32 -1.65 20.41 4.28
N PHE A 33 -0.59 19.61 4.25
CA PHE A 33 0.77 20.07 3.98
C PHE A 33 0.90 20.72 2.61
N THR A 34 0.29 20.13 1.58
CA THR A 34 0.37 20.67 0.22
C THR A 34 -0.40 21.98 0.09
N ASN A 35 -1.60 22.06 0.67
CA ASN A 35 -2.38 23.30 0.69
C ASN A 35 -1.65 24.42 1.44
N TRP A 36 -0.96 24.09 2.54
CA TRP A 36 -0.10 25.03 3.24
C TRP A 36 1.07 25.49 2.36
N LEU A 37 1.72 24.57 1.65
CA LEU A 37 2.83 24.87 0.74
C LEU A 37 2.38 25.78 -0.41
N THR A 38 1.21 25.53 -0.99
CA THR A 38 0.67 26.31 -2.09
C THR A 38 0.17 27.67 -1.64
N ALA A 39 -0.33 27.79 -0.41
CA ALA A 39 -0.71 29.07 0.19
C ALA A 39 0.47 30.02 0.47
N GLN A 40 1.70 29.49 0.57
CA GLN A 40 2.91 30.30 0.78
C GLN A 40 3.49 30.87 -0.53
N MET A 41 2.95 30.47 -1.69
CA MET A 41 3.44 30.96 -2.99
C MET A 41 3.03 32.42 -3.26
N PRO A 42 3.81 33.16 -4.05
CA PRO A 42 3.48 34.55 -4.39
C PRO A 42 2.15 34.68 -5.13
N ASP A 43 1.42 35.78 -4.87
CA ASP A 43 0.10 36.08 -5.49
C ASP A 43 0.11 36.06 -7.02
N SER A 44 1.29 36.19 -7.65
CA SER A 44 1.52 36.06 -9.10
C SER A 44 1.10 34.70 -9.68
N THR A 45 0.92 33.70 -8.81
CA THR A 45 0.55 32.32 -9.17
C THR A 45 -0.93 32.01 -8.89
N SER A 46 -1.68 32.96 -8.31
CA SER A 46 -3.08 32.79 -7.90
C SER A 46 -4.04 32.46 -9.05
N GLU A 47 -3.72 32.90 -10.28
CA GLU A 47 -4.51 32.60 -11.48
C GLU A 47 -4.40 31.12 -11.88
N TYR A 48 -3.26 30.49 -11.61
CA TYR A 48 -3.00 29.07 -11.87
C TYR A 48 -3.22 28.17 -10.66
N PHE A 49 -3.16 28.74 -9.45
CA PHE A 49 -3.30 28.04 -8.17
C PHE A 49 -4.29 28.80 -7.29
N SER A 50 -5.57 28.67 -7.65
CA SER A 50 -6.70 29.23 -6.89
C SER A 50 -7.31 28.17 -5.98
N ASN A 51 -7.77 28.56 -4.79
CA ASN A 51 -8.56 27.72 -3.90
C ASN A 51 -10.08 27.90 -4.10
N VAL A 52 -10.50 28.59 -5.17
CA VAL A 52 -11.91 28.76 -5.50
C VAL A 52 -12.47 27.45 -6.03
N GLU A 53 -13.50 26.94 -5.38
CA GLU A 53 -14.17 25.69 -5.74
C GLU A 53 -14.64 25.72 -7.21
N ASN A 54 -14.40 24.64 -7.95
CA ASN A 54 -14.70 24.49 -9.38
C ASN A 54 -13.93 25.43 -10.34
N SER A 55 -12.84 26.06 -9.90
CA SER A 55 -11.93 26.80 -10.79
C SER A 55 -10.87 25.88 -11.42
N PHE A 56 -10.34 26.25 -12.58
CA PHE A 56 -9.19 25.56 -13.19
C PHE A 56 -7.96 25.58 -12.26
N GLY A 57 -7.78 26.65 -11.48
CA GLY A 57 -6.73 26.76 -10.48
C GLY A 57 -6.86 25.74 -9.34
N ALA A 58 -8.09 25.41 -8.91
CA ALA A 58 -8.32 24.39 -7.90
C ALA A 58 -7.99 22.98 -8.43
N PHE A 59 -8.28 22.72 -9.72
CA PHE A 59 -7.85 21.49 -10.37
C PHE A 59 -6.32 21.37 -10.42
N LEU A 60 -5.62 22.43 -10.84
CA LEU A 60 -4.15 22.42 -10.91
C LEU A 60 -3.52 22.25 -9.52
N ASN A 61 -4.09 22.89 -8.49
CA ASN A 61 -3.70 22.69 -7.10
C ASN A 61 -3.91 21.23 -6.65
N ALA A 62 -5.04 20.60 -7.02
CA ALA A 62 -5.28 19.20 -6.73
C ALA A 62 -4.29 18.26 -7.43
N VAL A 63 -3.90 18.56 -8.68
CA VAL A 63 -2.87 17.80 -9.42
C VAL A 63 -1.51 17.92 -8.72
N VAL A 64 -1.11 19.12 -8.30
CA VAL A 64 0.13 19.32 -7.55
C VAL A 64 0.08 18.58 -6.21
N SER A 65 -1.04 18.65 -5.50
CA SER A 65 -1.29 17.88 -4.28
C SER A 65 -1.17 16.38 -4.49
N PHE A 66 -1.68 15.86 -5.60
CA PHE A 66 -1.54 14.45 -5.94
C PHE A 66 -0.09 14.05 -6.22
N VAL A 67 0.67 14.87 -6.96
CA VAL A 67 2.08 14.61 -7.26
C VAL A 67 2.94 14.63 -6.00
N ILE A 68 2.72 15.62 -5.12
CA ILE A 68 3.41 15.71 -3.82
C ILE A 68 3.04 14.50 -2.95
N LEU A 69 1.76 14.14 -2.89
CA LEU A 69 1.30 12.94 -2.17
C LEU A 69 1.98 11.67 -2.69
N ALA A 70 2.01 11.46 -4.00
CA ALA A 70 2.68 10.31 -4.59
C ALA A 70 4.18 10.29 -4.27
N ALA A 71 4.86 11.43 -4.35
CA ALA A 71 6.28 11.56 -4.03
C ALA A 71 6.57 11.24 -2.56
N VAL A 72 5.78 11.81 -1.63
CA VAL A 72 5.94 11.58 -0.19
C VAL A 72 5.65 10.12 0.17
N VAL A 73 4.55 9.53 -0.33
CA VAL A 73 4.21 8.12 -0.11
C VAL A 73 5.32 7.21 -0.63
N TYR A 74 5.78 7.45 -1.86
CA TYR A 74 6.83 6.62 -2.46
C TYR A 74 8.12 6.70 -1.65
N PHE A 75 8.61 7.92 -1.36
CA PHE A 75 9.91 8.09 -0.73
C PHE A 75 9.91 7.74 0.76
N LEU A 76 8.90 8.15 1.55
CA LEU A 76 8.87 7.92 3.00
C LEU A 76 8.24 6.60 3.42
N VAL A 77 7.37 6.00 2.61
CA VAL A 77 6.68 4.75 2.98
C VAL A 77 7.19 3.61 2.12
N VAL A 78 7.08 3.70 0.79
CA VAL A 78 7.38 2.57 -0.10
C VAL A 78 8.87 2.22 -0.11
N THR A 79 9.77 3.18 -0.30
CA THR A 79 11.21 2.86 -0.37
C THR A 79 11.80 2.28 0.92
N PRO A 80 11.53 2.80 2.14
CA PRO A 80 12.02 2.16 3.36
C PRO A 80 11.29 0.85 3.63
N TYR A 81 10.01 0.73 3.28
CA TYR A 81 9.28 -0.53 3.43
C TYR A 81 9.87 -1.63 2.54
N VAL A 82 10.16 -1.36 1.27
CA VAL A 82 10.80 -2.31 0.35
C VAL A 82 12.19 -2.71 0.86
N LYS A 83 13.02 -1.74 1.24
CA LYS A 83 14.35 -1.99 1.81
C LYS A 83 14.30 -2.79 3.11
N ALA A 84 13.34 -2.50 3.99
CA ALA A 84 13.16 -3.22 5.25
C ALA A 84 12.64 -4.65 5.00
N LYS A 85 11.69 -4.82 4.08
CA LYS A 85 11.16 -6.14 3.71
C LYS A 85 12.27 -7.05 3.18
N GLU A 86 13.14 -6.54 2.31
CA GLU A 86 14.30 -7.29 1.80
C GLU A 86 15.28 -7.68 2.90
N ARG A 87 15.44 -6.85 3.94
CA ARG A 87 16.38 -7.07 5.04
C ARG A 87 15.85 -8.00 6.16
N PHE A 88 14.56 -7.91 6.47
CA PHE A 88 13.95 -8.63 7.60
C PHE A 88 13.14 -9.85 7.17
N PHE A 89 12.66 -9.89 5.92
CA PHE A 89 11.89 -11.00 5.36
C PHE A 89 12.38 -11.28 3.94
N PRO A 90 13.63 -11.78 3.76
CA PRO A 90 14.05 -12.28 2.46
C PRO A 90 13.04 -13.37 2.07
N SER A 91 12.18 -13.06 1.09
CA SER A 91 11.26 -14.06 0.56
C SER A 91 12.14 -15.19 0.03
N PRO A 92 12.00 -16.42 0.55
CA PRO A 92 12.68 -17.55 -0.06
C PRO A 92 12.30 -17.52 -1.56
N PRO A 93 13.28 -17.58 -2.48
CA PRO A 93 12.97 -17.55 -3.91
C PRO A 93 11.90 -18.59 -4.19
N ALA A 94 10.87 -18.22 -4.96
CA ALA A 94 9.73 -19.08 -5.25
C ALA A 94 10.24 -20.45 -5.73
N GLY A 95 10.07 -21.46 -4.88
CA GLY A 95 10.73 -22.77 -5.01
C GLY A 95 12.08 -22.82 -4.30
N THR A 96 12.08 -22.78 -2.96
CA THR A 96 13.22 -23.31 -2.22
C THR A 96 13.50 -24.72 -2.73
N PRO A 97 14.77 -25.13 -2.85
CA PRO A 97 15.11 -26.49 -3.25
C PRO A 97 14.37 -27.54 -2.40
N GLU A 98 14.16 -27.27 -1.11
CA GLU A 98 13.36 -28.12 -0.22
C GLU A 98 11.90 -28.27 -0.65
N ASP A 99 11.20 -27.19 -1.01
CA ASP A 99 9.81 -27.29 -1.47
C ASP A 99 9.73 -28.08 -2.78
N ILE A 100 10.68 -27.87 -3.69
CA ILE A 100 10.75 -28.62 -4.96
C ILE A 100 11.10 -30.09 -4.69
N GLU A 101 12.01 -30.38 -3.76
CA GLU A 101 12.38 -31.74 -3.36
C GLU A 101 11.21 -32.47 -2.68
N LEU A 102 10.49 -31.81 -1.78
CA LEU A 102 9.30 -32.34 -1.14
C LEU A 102 8.21 -32.62 -2.17
N LEU A 103 7.97 -31.69 -3.11
CA LEU A 103 7.02 -31.90 -4.20
C LEU A 103 7.44 -33.05 -5.12
N ARG A 104 8.74 -33.23 -5.35
CA ARG A 104 9.28 -34.35 -6.13
C ARG A 104 9.08 -35.68 -5.40
N GLN A 105 9.35 -35.72 -4.09
CA GLN A 105 9.11 -36.89 -3.24
C GLN A 105 7.61 -37.25 -3.16
N ILE A 106 6.72 -36.25 -3.07
CA ILE A 106 5.27 -36.45 -3.09
C ILE A 106 4.82 -37.03 -4.44
N ARG A 107 5.29 -36.47 -5.56
CA ARG A 107 5.00 -37.00 -6.91
C ARG A 107 5.44 -38.46 -7.03
N ASP A 108 6.65 -38.78 -6.60
CA ASP A 108 7.21 -40.12 -6.71
C ASP A 108 6.49 -41.12 -5.78
N SER A 109 6.04 -40.66 -4.60
CA SER A 109 5.21 -41.46 -3.68
C SER A 109 3.82 -41.75 -4.24
N LEU A 110 3.19 -40.79 -4.93
CA LEU A 110 1.89 -40.97 -5.57
C LEU A 110 1.99 -41.88 -6.82
N ALA A 111 3.05 -41.71 -7.62
CA ALA A 111 3.31 -42.58 -8.77
C ALA A 111 3.64 -44.02 -8.34
N GLY A 112 4.42 -44.20 -7.26
CA GLY A 112 4.71 -45.51 -6.69
C GLY A 112 3.51 -46.18 -6.02
N GLY A 113 2.59 -45.40 -5.47
CA GLY A 113 1.32 -45.88 -4.90
C GLY A 113 0.32 -46.36 -5.95
N ALA A 114 0.30 -45.73 -7.14
CA ALA A 114 -0.57 -46.10 -8.25
C ALA A 114 -0.23 -47.48 -8.88
N HIS A 115 0.95 -48.04 -8.61
CA HIS A 115 1.36 -49.36 -9.11
C HIS A 115 0.98 -50.51 -8.14
N LYS A 116 0.52 -50.22 -6.92
CA LYS A 116 0.22 -51.22 -5.88
C LYS A 116 -1.27 -51.40 -5.59
N ALA A 117 -2.16 -50.80 -6.39
CA ALA A 117 -3.60 -51.01 -6.34
C ALA A 117 -4.07 -51.86 -7.52
#